data_AF-A0A2E3Q434-F1
#
_entry.id   AF-A0A2E3Q434-F1
#
_cell.length_a   1.000
_cell.length_b   1.000
_cell.length_c   1.000
_cell.angle_alpha   90.00
_cell.angle_beta   90.00
_cell.angle_gamma   90.00
#
_symmetry.space_group_name_H-M   'P 1'
#
loop_
_entity.id
_entity.type
_entity.pdbx_description
1 polymer ?
#
loop_
_entity_poly.entity_id
_entity_poly.type
_entity_poly.pdbx_seq_one_letter_code
_entity_poly.pdbx_strand_id
1 'polypeptide(L)'
;MKDVATLPPIVGSRLLAELEAEGIPAGSSDMAPGSLGAIPGLAMPSVTIWVEDEAHLEKARAILERLQEEAGDHTEYFEGDSAAEDDD
;
A
#
# COMPACT_ATOMS: atom_id res chain seq x y z
N MET A 1 -15.31 -3.05 -4.74
CA MET A 1 -13.86 -3.28 -4.64
C MET A 1 -13.12 -2.06 -5.16
N LYS A 2 -12.34 -1.43 -4.28
CA LYS A 2 -11.53 -0.24 -4.53
C LYS A 2 -10.13 -0.50 -4.01
N ASP A 3 -9.12 -0.22 -4.83
CA ASP A 3 -7.72 -0.39 -4.46
C ASP A 3 -7.30 0.72 -3.48
N VAL A 4 -6.75 0.31 -2.35
CA VAL A 4 -6.26 1.21 -1.30
C VAL A 4 -4.85 1.68 -1.66
N ALA A 5 -3.92 0.72 -1.81
CA ALA A 5 -2.52 0.94 -2.13
C ALA A 5 -1.83 -0.38 -2.54
N THR A 6 -0.72 -0.26 -3.26
CA THR A 6 0.20 -1.37 -3.56
C THR A 6 1.42 -1.26 -2.67
N LEU A 7 1.62 -2.24 -1.81
CA LEU A 7 2.56 -2.19 -0.69
C LEU A 7 3.49 -3.40 -0.70
N PRO A 8 4.68 -3.30 -0.08
CA PRO A 8 5.47 -4.47 0.27
C PRO A 8 4.65 -5.43 1.16
N PRO A 9 4.83 -6.77 1.05
CA PRO A 9 4.02 -7.76 1.75
C PRO A 9 4.00 -7.58 3.26
N ILE A 10 5.11 -7.10 3.83
CA ILE A 10 5.24 -6.81 5.26
C ILE A 10 4.31 -5.67 5.66
N VAL A 11 4.29 -4.58 4.89
CA VAL A 11 3.43 -3.41 5.13
C VAL A 11 1.97 -3.74 4.82
N GLY A 12 1.70 -4.42 3.70
CA GLY A 12 0.36 -4.88 3.34
C GLY A 12 -0.27 -5.82 4.36
N SER A 13 0.52 -6.76 4.92
CA SER A 13 0.06 -7.65 5.99
C SER A 13 -0.26 -6.89 7.28
N ARG A 14 0.54 -5.86 7.63
CA ARG A 14 0.24 -4.98 8.76
C ARG A 14 -1.04 -4.18 8.55
N LEU A 15 -1.19 -3.56 7.38
CA LEU A 15 -2.39 -2.80 7.06
C LEU A 15 -3.64 -3.68 7.12
N LEU A 16 -3.59 -4.91 6.59
CA LEU A 16 -4.70 -5.87 6.69
C LEU A 16 -5.06 -6.21 8.14
N ALA A 17 -4.07 -6.41 9.01
CA ALA A 17 -4.32 -6.70 10.42
C ALA A 17 -5.02 -5.53 11.13
N GLU A 18 -4.60 -4.29 10.85
CA GLU A 18 -5.24 -3.10 11.42
C GLU A 18 -6.67 -2.90 10.88
N LEU A 19 -6.88 -3.14 9.57
CA LEU A 19 -8.21 -3.10 8.96
C LEU A 19 -9.14 -4.13 9.57
N GLU A 20 -8.65 -5.36 9.78
CA GLU A 20 -9.41 -6.41 10.46
C GLU A 20 -9.74 -6.02 11.91
N ALA A 21 -8.80 -5.42 12.64
CA ALA A 21 -9.00 -4.94 14.01
C ALA A 21 -10.07 -3.83 14.10
N GLU A 22 -10.15 -2.97 13.09
CA GLU A 22 -11.20 -1.94 12.94
C GLU A 22 -12.54 -2.50 12.42
N GLY A 23 -12.60 -3.78 12.07
CA GLY A 23 -13.78 -4.43 11.50
C GLY A 23 -14.07 -4.02 10.06
N ILE A 24 -13.04 -3.59 9.32
CA ILE A 24 -13.14 -3.17 7.92
C ILE A 24 -12.91 -4.37 7.01
N PRO A 25 -13.88 -4.76 6.16
CA PRO A 25 -13.70 -5.84 5.21
C PRO A 25 -12.71 -5.42 4.10
N ALA A 26 -11.50 -5.97 4.18
CA ALA A 26 -10.40 -5.74 3.26
C ALA A 26 -9.80 -7.06 2.79
N GLY A 27 -9.19 -7.04 1.61
CA GLY A 27 -8.46 -8.18 1.05
C GLY A 27 -7.14 -7.75 0.43
N SER A 28 -6.25 -8.70 0.21
CA SER A 28 -5.05 -8.53 -0.61
C SER A 28 -5.18 -9.32 -1.90
N SER A 29 -4.64 -8.77 -2.98
CA SER A 29 -4.33 -9.53 -4.18
C SER A 29 -2.83 -9.45 -4.41
N ASP A 30 -2.18 -10.61 -4.53
CA ASP A 30 -0.80 -10.69 -4.98
C ASP A 30 -0.77 -10.28 -6.45
N MET A 31 0.00 -9.24 -6.77
CA MET A 31 0.22 -8.88 -8.16
C MET A 31 1.44 -9.67 -8.63
N ALA A 32 1.21 -10.67 -9.48
CA ALA A 32 2.30 -11.37 -10.13
C ALA A 32 3.25 -10.33 -10.78
N PRO A 33 4.58 -10.51 -10.70
CA PRO A 33 5.59 -9.48 -11.03
C PRO A 33 5.70 -9.11 -12.53
N GLY A 34 4.60 -9.11 -13.30
CA GLY A 34 4.58 -8.82 -14.73
C GLY A 34 3.46 -7.90 -15.22
N SER A 35 2.58 -7.38 -14.34
CA SER A 35 1.41 -6.58 -14.78
C SER A 35 1.51 -5.07 -14.59
N LEU A 36 2.48 -4.58 -13.82
CA LEU A 36 2.84 -3.15 -13.77
C LEU A 36 4.33 -3.06 -14.15
N GLY A 37 4.64 -2.17 -15.09
CA GLY A 37 5.91 -2.15 -15.84
C GLY A 37 7.13 -2.51 -15.00
N ALA A 38 7.94 -3.44 -15.52
CA ALA A 38 9.19 -3.87 -14.91
C ALA A 38 10.09 -2.65 -14.65
N ILE A 39 10.05 -2.12 -13.44
CA ILE A 39 11.04 -1.17 -12.94
C ILE A 39 12.29 -2.02 -12.65
N PRO A 40 13.41 -1.84 -13.38
CA PRO A 40 14.63 -2.57 -13.10
C PRO A 40 15.13 -2.18 -11.70
N GLY A 41 15.01 -3.09 -10.74
CA GLY A 41 15.37 -2.88 -9.33
C GLY A 41 14.28 -3.30 -8.32
N LEU A 42 13.02 -3.44 -8.76
CA LEU A 42 11.87 -3.77 -7.91
C LEU A 42 11.28 -5.16 -8.20
N ALA A 43 12.13 -6.18 -8.31
CA ALA A 43 11.69 -7.58 -8.23
C ALA A 43 11.32 -7.97 -6.77
N MET A 44 10.85 -7.02 -5.98
CA MET A 44 10.32 -7.29 -4.65
C MET A 44 8.85 -7.66 -4.81
N PRO A 45 8.39 -8.77 -4.19
CA PRO A 45 6.98 -9.09 -4.18
C PRO A 45 6.22 -7.88 -3.63
N SER A 46 5.08 -7.53 -4.24
CA SER A 46 4.20 -6.47 -3.79
C SER A 46 2.77 -7.00 -3.76
N VAL A 47 1.98 -6.48 -2.83
CA VAL A 47 0.58 -6.87 -2.63
C VAL A 47 -0.29 -5.64 -2.74
N THR A 48 -1.38 -5.74 -3.49
CA THR A 48 -2.38 -4.67 -3.58
C THR A 48 -3.46 -4.94 -2.55
N ILE A 49 -3.65 -3.99 -1.64
CA ILE A 49 -4.73 -4.04 -0.65
C ILE A 49 -5.96 -3.35 -1.22
N TRP A 50 -7.12 -3.98 -1.11
CA TRP A 50 -8.39 -3.47 -1.61
C TRP A 50 -9.48 -3.60 -0.54
N VAL A 51 -10.47 -2.73 -0.62
CA VAL A 51 -11.66 -2.74 0.25
C VAL A 51 -12.93 -2.88 -0.58
N GLU A 52 -14.00 -3.40 0.01
CA GLU A 52 -15.26 -3.60 -0.71
C GLU A 52 -15.95 -2.26 -1.04
N ASP A 53 -16.00 -1.36 -0.06
CA ASP A 53 -16.75 -0.09 -0.09
C ASP A 53 -15.84 1.14 -0.10
N GLU A 54 -16.34 2.22 -0.71
CA GLU A 54 -15.65 3.52 -0.74
C GLU A 54 -15.59 4.19 0.64
N ALA A 55 -16.60 3.99 1.49
CA ALA A 55 -16.57 4.48 2.87
C ALA A 55 -15.45 3.84 3.71
N HIS A 56 -15.01 2.64 3.32
CA HIS A 56 -13.87 1.95 3.93
C HIS A 56 -12.53 2.38 3.34
N LEU A 57 -12.53 2.94 2.13
CA LEU A 57 -11.32 3.40 1.45
C LEU A 57 -10.68 4.57 2.19
N GLU A 58 -11.48 5.55 2.61
CA GLU A 58 -10.96 6.71 3.37
C GLU A 58 -10.38 6.28 4.72
N LYS A 59 -11.06 5.37 5.43
CA LYS A 59 -10.56 4.81 6.69
C LYS A 59 -9.27 4.02 6.48
N ALA A 60 -9.23 3.18 5.45
CA ALA A 60 -8.06 2.38 5.14
C ALA A 60 -6.83 3.23 4.79
N ARG A 61 -7.05 4.34 4.07
CA ARG A 61 -5.99 5.32 3.80
C ARG A 61 -5.52 6.02 5.06
N ALA A 62 -6.41 6.41 5.97
CA ALA A 62 -6.04 7.03 7.23
C ALA A 62 -5.21 6.09 8.13
N ILE A 63 -5.56 4.80 8.19
CA ILE A 63 -4.77 3.79 8.92
C ILE A 63 -3.39 3.61 8.26
N LEU A 64 -3.35 3.56 6.93
CA LEU A 64 -2.10 3.44 6.19
C LEU A 64 -1.18 4.65 6.42
N GLU A 65 -1.72 5.88 6.38
CA GLU A 65 -0.97 7.10 6.66
C GLU A 65 -0.36 7.06 8.06
N ARG A 66 -1.15 6.70 9.07
CA ARG A 66 -0.66 6.53 10.44
C ARG A 66 0.44 5.46 10.54
N LEU A 67 0.31 4.34 9.83
CA LEU A 67 1.33 3.29 9.81
C LEU A 67 2.64 3.77 9.15
N GLN A 68 2.57 4.64 8.13
CA GLN A 68 3.75 5.25 7.52
C GLN A 68 4.44 6.23 8.48
N GLU A 69 3.66 7.07 9.16
CA GLU A 69 4.17 7.98 10.19
C GLU A 69 4.85 7.21 11.35
N GLU A 70 4.23 6.12 11.84
CA GLU A 70 4.79 5.29 12.91
C GLU A 70 6.06 4.53 12.47
N ALA A 71 6.17 4.18 11.19
CA ALA A 71 7.35 3.54 10.63
C ALA A 71 8.53 4.52 10.44
N GLY A 72 8.28 5.84 10.51
CA GLY A 72 9.27 6.87 10.15
C GLY A 72 9.66 6.79 8.66
N ASP A 73 8.84 6.13 7.86
CA ASP A 73 9.09 5.80 6.45
C ASP A 73 8.24 6.78 5.62
N HIS A 74 8.88 7.85 5.14
CA HIS A 74 8.29 8.81 4.19
C HIS A 74 8.19 8.24 2.77
N THR A 75 8.26 6.92 2.60
CA THR A 75 8.08 6.30 1.29
C THR A 75 6.61 6.49 0.90
N GLU A 76 6.37 7.38 -0.05
CA GLU A 76 5.03 7.61 -0.59
C GLU A 76 4.58 6.35 -1.34
N TYR A 77 3.75 5.54 -0.69
CA TYR A 77 3.12 4.37 -1.33
C TYR A 77 1.89 4.75 -2.18
N PHE A 78 1.60 6.05 -2.25
CA PHE A 78 0.62 6.62 -3.15
C PHE A 78 1.33 6.99 -4.45
N GLU A 79 0.76 6.60 -5.60
CA GLU A 79 1.23 7.06 -6.90
C GLU A 79 1.04 8.58 -6.98
N GLY A 80 2.10 9.33 -6.71
CA GLY A 80 2.06 10.79 -6.62
C GLY A 80 3.43 11.41 -6.36
N ASP A 81 4.37 11.23 -7.31
CA ASP A 81 5.43 12.20 -7.61
C ASP A 81 6.34 12.68 -6.45
N SER A 82 7.37 11.90 -6.11
CA SER A 82 8.58 12.43 -5.48
C SER A 82 9.81 11.67 -5.97
N ALA A 83 10.14 11.85 -7.25
CA ALA A 83 11.50 11.62 -7.72
C ALA A 83 12.37 12.79 -7.24
N ALA A 84 12.82 12.74 -5.99
CA ALA A 84 13.96 13.55 -5.54
C ALA A 84 15.23 12.92 -6.12
N GLU A 85 15.55 13.28 -7.38
CA GLU A 85 16.88 13.13 -7.93
C GLU A 85 17.78 14.18 -7.26
N ASP A 86 18.40 13.81 -6.15
CA ASP A 86 19.58 14.50 -5.61
C ASP A 86 20.79 13.70 -6.11
N ASP A 87 21.33 14.10 -7.28
CA ASP A 87 22.63 13.64 -7.78
C ASP A 87 23.57 14.85 -7.83
N ASP A 88 24.63 14.76 -7.03
CA ASP A 88 25.67 15.74 -6.66
C ASP A 88 26.49 16.29 -7.85
#